data_AF-A0A6I3DF08-F1
#
_entry.id   AF-A0A6I3DF08-F1
#
_cell.length_a   1.000
_cell.length_b   1.000
_cell.length_c   1.000
_cell.angle_alpha   90.00
_cell.angle_beta   90.00
_cell.angle_gamma   90.00
#
_symmetry.space_group_name_H-M   'P 1'
#
loop_
_entity.id
_entity.type
_entity.pdbx_description
1 polymer ?
#
loop_
_entity_poly.entity_id
_entity_poly.type
_entity_poly.pdbx_seq_one_letter_code
_entity_poly.pdbx_strand_id
1 'polypeptide(L)'
;LAVMSSAMVSLGIATGFDRRYGVLKRLGSTPLTRSGLLTAKTLYVLAIETIQLSVLIAVALLLGWRTGGCVPLAFLFLLIGTICFAGLGLLLAGTLRAEANLALANGLYLALLFLGGMAYPLTRLPSAVRSFAELLPAAALAESVRGALHSPMDVPVKSVVVLVVWAIVLPVLAAKLFRWEE
;
A
#
# COMPACT_ATOMS: atom_id res chain seq x y z
N LEU A 1 7.19 3.36 -4.43
CA LEU A 1 6.41 4.13 -5.43
C LEU A 1 5.46 3.22 -6.19
N ALA A 2 5.98 2.27 -6.99
CA ALA A 2 5.17 1.31 -7.74
C ALA A 2 4.04 0.69 -6.89
N VAL A 3 4.39 0.03 -5.78
CA VAL A 3 3.45 -0.57 -4.80
C VAL A 3 2.34 0.41 -4.36
N MET A 4 2.69 1.63 -3.99
CA MET A 4 1.71 2.61 -3.52
C MET A 4 0.77 3.05 -4.65
N SER A 5 1.28 3.20 -5.87
CA SER A 5 0.47 3.56 -7.03
C SER A 5 -0.49 2.43 -7.43
N SER A 6 -0.03 1.19 -7.51
CA SER A 6 -0.87 0.05 -7.90
C SER A 6 -1.85 -0.35 -6.81
N ALA A 7 -1.37 -0.56 -5.58
CA ALA A 7 -2.20 -1.07 -4.50
C ALA A 7 -3.17 -0.05 -3.91
N MET A 8 -2.79 1.23 -3.82
CA MET A 8 -3.69 2.25 -3.26
C MET A 8 -4.48 2.96 -4.36
N VAL A 9 -3.79 3.58 -5.31
CA VAL A 9 -4.42 4.50 -6.26
C VAL A 9 -5.21 3.74 -7.31
N SER A 10 -4.56 2.85 -8.07
CA SER A 10 -5.22 2.10 -9.14
C SER A 10 -6.35 1.22 -8.61
N LEU A 11 -6.07 0.43 -7.55
CA LEU A 11 -7.08 -0.45 -6.94
C LEU A 11 -8.24 0.34 -6.33
N GLY A 12 -7.94 1.40 -5.58
CA GLY A 12 -8.94 2.22 -4.90
C GLY A 12 -9.86 2.91 -5.90
N ILE A 13 -9.31 3.55 -6.93
CA ILE A 13 -10.08 4.23 -7.97
C ILE A 13 -10.95 3.22 -8.74
N ALA A 14 -10.35 2.15 -9.26
CA ALA A 14 -11.08 1.14 -10.02
C ALA A 14 -12.26 0.56 -9.21
N THR A 15 -12.03 0.24 -7.94
CA THR A 15 -13.08 -0.32 -7.06
C THR A 15 -14.16 0.72 -6.74
N GLY A 16 -13.81 1.99 -6.59
CA GLY A 16 -14.79 3.06 -6.40
C GLY A 16 -15.72 3.22 -7.62
N PHE A 17 -15.16 3.12 -8.83
CA PHE A 17 -15.95 3.14 -10.06
C PHE A 17 -16.76 1.85 -10.26
N ASP A 18 -16.21 0.67 -9.94
CA ASP A 18 -16.98 -0.60 -9.93
C ASP A 18 -18.24 -0.47 -9.05
N ARG A 19 -18.13 0.22 -7.91
CA ARG A 19 -19.27 0.47 -7.02
C ARG A 19 -20.28 1.42 -7.64
N ARG A 20 -19.83 2.56 -8.19
CA ARG A 20 -20.69 3.55 -8.85
C ARG A 20 -21.47 2.96 -10.02
N TYR A 21 -20.84 2.09 -10.82
CA TYR A 21 -21.49 1.42 -11.94
C TYR A 21 -22.39 0.24 -11.53
N GLY A 22 -22.53 -0.02 -10.22
CA GLY A 22 -23.38 -1.10 -9.71
C GLY A 22 -22.84 -2.51 -9.99
N VAL A 23 -21.57 -2.65 -10.40
CA VAL A 23 -20.92 -3.95 -10.61
C VAL A 23 -20.90 -4.73 -9.29
N LEU A 24 -20.58 -4.03 -8.20
CA LEU A 24 -20.55 -4.64 -6.86
C LEU A 24 -21.94 -5.09 -6.39
N LYS A 25 -23.01 -4.40 -6.80
CA LYS A 25 -24.39 -4.80 -6.50
C LYS A 25 -24.76 -6.13 -7.16
N ARG A 26 -24.30 -6.36 -8.40
CA ARG A 26 -24.49 -7.64 -9.12
C ARG A 26 -23.65 -8.76 -8.51
N LEU A 27 -22.46 -8.45 -8.01
CA LEU A 27 -21.65 -9.43 -7.28
C LEU A 27 -22.25 -9.78 -5.91
N GLY A 28 -22.91 -8.82 -5.26
CA GLY A 28 -23.60 -9.04 -3.98
C GLY A 28 -24.79 -9.99 -4.03
N SER A 29 -25.35 -10.30 -5.20
CA SER A 29 -26.39 -11.34 -5.36
C SER A 29 -25.83 -12.77 -5.46
N THR A 30 -24.50 -12.92 -5.43
CA THR A 30 -23.81 -14.22 -5.38
C THR A 30 -23.41 -14.53 -3.91
N PRO A 31 -22.97 -15.75 -3.55
CA PRO A 31 -22.54 -16.08 -2.18
C PRO A 31 -21.23 -15.37 -1.74
N LEU A 32 -20.81 -14.32 -2.46
CA LEU A 32 -19.59 -13.57 -2.18
C LEU A 32 -19.78 -12.62 -0.99
N THR A 33 -19.03 -12.85 0.07
CA THR A 33 -19.00 -11.95 1.24
C THR A 33 -18.16 -10.70 0.95
N ARG A 34 -18.39 -9.62 1.72
CA ARG A 34 -17.58 -8.38 1.63
C ARG A 34 -16.10 -8.66 1.82
N SER A 35 -15.78 -9.42 2.86
CA SER A 35 -14.39 -9.84 3.13
C SER A 35 -13.84 -10.70 2.00
N GLY A 36 -14.63 -11.59 1.40
CA GLY A 36 -14.24 -12.39 0.24
C GLY A 36 -13.83 -11.53 -0.95
N LEU A 37 -14.63 -10.51 -1.31
CA LEU A 37 -14.31 -9.57 -2.38
C LEU A 37 -13.02 -8.79 -2.10
N LEU A 38 -12.88 -8.24 -0.89
CA LEU A 38 -11.72 -7.43 -0.51
C LEU A 38 -10.44 -8.26 -0.49
N THR A 39 -10.49 -9.47 0.06
CA THR A 39 -9.37 -10.41 0.07
C THR A 39 -8.99 -10.82 -1.35
N ALA A 40 -9.97 -11.13 -2.22
CA ALA A 40 -9.71 -11.49 -3.61
C ALA A 40 -9.03 -10.34 -4.39
N LYS A 41 -9.53 -9.10 -4.24
CA LYS A 41 -8.92 -7.91 -4.85
C LYS A 41 -7.50 -7.65 -4.32
N THR A 42 -7.29 -7.83 -3.02
CA THR A 42 -5.95 -7.70 -2.41
C THR A 42 -4.99 -8.76 -2.93
N LEU A 43 -5.43 -10.01 -3.02
CA LEU A 43 -4.63 -11.13 -3.53
C LEU A 43 -4.29 -10.96 -5.02
N TYR A 44 -5.24 -10.46 -5.81
CA TYR A 44 -5.00 -10.09 -7.21
C TYR A 44 -3.89 -9.06 -7.35
N VAL A 45 -3.93 -7.99 -6.55
CA VAL A 45 -2.86 -6.96 -6.58
C VAL A 45 -1.53 -7.54 -6.08
N LEU A 46 -1.53 -8.36 -5.02
CA LEU A 46 -0.33 -9.05 -4.55
C LEU A 46 0.32 -9.89 -5.65
N ALA A 47 -0.46 -10.62 -6.44
CA ALA A 47 0.06 -11.42 -7.55
C ALA A 47 0.70 -10.52 -8.63
N ILE A 48 0.03 -9.43 -9.01
CA ILE A 48 0.56 -8.47 -9.97
C ILE A 48 1.85 -7.83 -9.47
N GLU A 49 1.87 -7.37 -8.22
CA GLU A 49 3.04 -6.72 -7.65
C GLU A 49 4.19 -7.70 -7.44
N THR A 50 3.93 -8.95 -7.11
CA THR A 50 4.96 -10.00 -7.05
C THR A 50 5.68 -10.11 -8.40
N ILE A 51 4.93 -10.14 -9.50
CA ILE A 51 5.49 -10.19 -10.86
C ILE A 51 6.23 -8.88 -11.16
N GLN A 52 5.60 -7.72 -10.92
CA GLN A 52 6.17 -6.40 -11.18
C GLN A 52 7.50 -6.20 -10.43
N LEU A 53 7.55 -6.54 -9.16
CA LEU A 53 8.74 -6.41 -8.31
C LEU A 53 9.83 -7.37 -8.76
N SER A 54 9.48 -8.60 -9.13
CA SER A 54 10.45 -9.57 -9.67
C SER A 54 11.10 -9.04 -10.94
N VAL A 55 10.31 -8.47 -11.86
CA VAL A 55 10.82 -7.83 -13.08
C VAL A 55 11.71 -6.63 -12.75
N LEU A 56 11.29 -5.75 -11.82
CA LEU A 56 12.08 -4.59 -11.42
C LEU A 56 13.43 -4.97 -10.82
N ILE A 57 13.45 -5.97 -9.94
CA ILE A 57 14.68 -6.48 -9.32
C ILE A 57 15.59 -7.10 -10.39
N ALA A 58 15.04 -7.92 -11.28
CA ALA A 58 15.81 -8.54 -12.36
C ALA A 58 16.47 -7.49 -13.26
N VAL A 59 15.71 -6.47 -13.68
CA VAL A 59 16.24 -5.36 -14.50
C VAL A 59 17.30 -4.57 -13.73
N ALA A 60 17.09 -4.27 -12.45
CA ALA A 60 18.08 -3.56 -11.64
C ALA A 60 19.40 -4.33 -11.57
N LEU A 61 19.35 -5.66 -11.35
CA LEU A 61 20.54 -6.52 -11.33
C LEU A 61 21.25 -6.55 -12.69
N LEU A 62 20.50 -6.61 -13.80
CA LEU A 62 21.06 -6.57 -15.16
C LEU A 62 21.76 -5.23 -15.46
N LEU A 63 21.26 -4.13 -14.90
CA LEU A 63 21.89 -2.81 -14.99
C LEU A 63 23.10 -2.64 -14.05
N GLY A 64 23.51 -3.70 -13.34
CA GLY A 64 24.68 -3.70 -12.48
C GLY A 64 24.41 -3.19 -11.06
N TRP A 65 23.15 -3.11 -10.62
CA TRP A 65 22.83 -2.80 -9.23
C TRP A 65 23.42 -3.86 -8.29
N ARG A 66 24.23 -3.41 -7.33
CA ARG A 66 24.80 -4.25 -6.27
C ARG A 66 24.25 -3.78 -4.94
N THR A 67 23.72 -4.71 -4.16
CA THR A 67 23.21 -4.46 -2.82
C THR A 67 23.99 -5.30 -1.81
N GLY A 68 24.37 -4.69 -0.69
CA GLY A 68 24.95 -5.40 0.46
C GLY A 68 23.89 -5.96 1.41
N GLY A 69 22.61 -5.67 1.16
CA GLY A 69 21.49 -6.08 2.00
C GLY A 69 20.81 -7.38 1.58
N CYS A 70 19.62 -7.62 2.14
CA CYS A 70 18.78 -8.79 1.88
C CYS A 70 17.60 -8.42 0.98
N VAL A 71 17.73 -8.69 -0.33
CA VAL A 71 16.67 -8.46 -1.32
C VAL A 71 15.37 -9.21 -0.98
N PRO A 72 15.40 -10.50 -0.57
CA PRO A 72 14.17 -11.20 -0.17
C PRO A 72 13.43 -10.52 1.00
N LEU A 73 14.16 -9.92 1.95
CA LEU A 73 13.56 -9.20 3.07
C LEU A 73 12.89 -7.89 2.61
N ALA A 74 13.55 -7.15 1.72
CA ALA A 74 12.95 -5.97 1.08
C ALA A 74 11.69 -6.33 0.30
N PHE A 75 11.71 -7.46 -0.42
CA PHE A 75 10.55 -7.99 -1.14
C PHE A 75 9.39 -8.30 -0.19
N LEU A 76 9.65 -8.96 0.93
CA LEU A 76 8.65 -9.23 1.96
C LEU A 76 8.02 -7.93 2.50
N PHE A 77 8.82 -6.91 2.82
CA PHE A 77 8.28 -5.64 3.28
C PHE A 77 7.43 -4.94 2.22
N LEU A 78 7.80 -5.04 0.94
CA LEU A 78 6.99 -4.52 -0.15
C LEU A 78 5.62 -5.21 -0.22
N LEU A 79 5.56 -6.54 -0.08
CA LEU A 79 4.28 -7.28 -0.04
C LEU A 79 3.41 -6.90 1.18
N ILE A 80 4.01 -6.71 2.36
CA ILE A 80 3.29 -6.21 3.54
C ILE A 80 2.75 -4.79 3.26
N GLY A 81 3.58 -3.96 2.61
CA GLY A 81 3.18 -2.66 2.10
C GLY A 81 1.99 -2.74 1.15
N THR A 82 1.98 -3.69 0.22
CA THR A 82 0.86 -3.94 -0.71
C THR A 82 -0.43 -4.18 0.05
N ILE A 83 -0.41 -5.05 1.07
CA ILE A 83 -1.60 -5.35 1.89
C ILE A 83 -2.11 -4.09 2.59
N CYS A 84 -1.20 -3.31 3.17
CA CYS A 84 -1.52 -2.04 3.82
C CYS A 84 -2.16 -1.04 2.84
N PHE A 85 -1.53 -0.80 1.69
CA PHE A 85 -1.99 0.17 0.71
C PHE A 85 -3.25 -0.27 -0.04
N ALA A 86 -3.41 -1.57 -0.27
CA ALA A 86 -4.65 -2.16 -0.76
C ALA A 86 -5.79 -1.96 0.24
N GLY A 87 -5.55 -2.20 1.53
CA GLY A 87 -6.51 -1.91 2.59
C GLY A 87 -6.94 -0.45 2.60
N LEU A 88 -5.99 0.49 2.47
CA LEU A 88 -6.28 1.92 2.40
C LEU A 88 -7.10 2.29 1.15
N GLY A 89 -6.68 1.81 -0.03
CA GLY A 89 -7.41 2.06 -1.29
C GLY A 89 -8.83 1.50 -1.26
N LEU A 90 -9.00 0.28 -0.73
CA LEU A 90 -10.31 -0.36 -0.58
C LEU A 90 -11.18 0.31 0.50
N LEU A 91 -10.58 0.82 1.57
CA LEU A 91 -11.27 1.61 2.59
C LEU A 91 -11.86 2.89 1.98
N LEU A 92 -11.05 3.63 1.20
CA LEU A 92 -11.51 4.84 0.52
C LEU A 92 -12.62 4.51 -0.50
N ALA A 93 -12.41 3.49 -1.32
CA ALA A 93 -13.40 3.02 -2.29
C ALA A 93 -14.72 2.58 -1.65
N GLY A 94 -14.64 1.95 -0.47
CA GLY A 94 -15.79 1.43 0.27
C GLY A 94 -16.57 2.48 1.07
N THR A 95 -16.01 3.67 1.28
CA THR A 95 -16.58 4.71 2.16
C THR A 95 -16.93 6.01 1.45
N LEU A 96 -16.26 6.33 0.33
CA LEU A 96 -16.39 7.61 -0.37
C LEU A 96 -17.00 7.43 -1.76
N ARG A 97 -17.76 8.43 -2.25
CA ARG A 97 -18.22 8.48 -3.65
C ARG A 97 -17.04 8.40 -4.62
N ALA A 98 -17.26 7.84 -5.82
CA ALA A 98 -16.18 7.61 -6.79
C ALA A 98 -15.33 8.86 -7.10
N GLU A 99 -15.95 10.04 -7.26
CA GLU A 99 -15.24 11.30 -7.52
C GLU A 99 -14.38 11.73 -6.32
N ALA A 100 -14.94 11.65 -5.11
CA ALA A 100 -14.24 11.99 -3.88
C ALA A 100 -13.07 11.02 -3.63
N ASN A 101 -13.28 9.73 -3.89
CA ASN A 101 -12.26 8.70 -3.83
C ASN A 101 -11.11 8.97 -4.82
N LEU A 102 -11.41 9.38 -6.05
CA LEU A 102 -10.40 9.73 -7.05
C LEU A 102 -9.55 10.92 -6.61
N ALA A 103 -10.17 11.99 -6.11
CA ALA A 103 -9.45 13.16 -5.61
C ALA A 103 -8.59 12.82 -4.37
N LEU A 104 -9.18 12.12 -3.39
CA LEU A 104 -8.49 11.75 -2.16
C LEU A 104 -7.38 10.73 -2.38
N ALA A 105 -7.55 9.73 -3.23
CA ALA A 105 -6.52 8.73 -3.52
C ALA A 105 -5.26 9.39 -4.12
N ASN A 106 -5.44 10.31 -5.08
CA ASN A 106 -4.32 11.04 -5.67
C ASN A 106 -3.71 12.06 -4.68
N GLY A 107 -4.54 12.79 -3.95
CA GLY A 107 -4.07 13.74 -2.92
C GLY A 107 -3.28 13.05 -1.82
N LEU A 108 -3.77 11.90 -1.34
CA LEU A 108 -3.09 11.10 -0.33
C LEU A 108 -1.82 10.46 -0.88
N TYR A 109 -1.81 10.02 -2.14
CA TYR A 109 -0.59 9.54 -2.79
C TYR A 109 0.52 10.59 -2.77
N LEU A 110 0.19 11.84 -3.14
CA LEU A 110 1.16 12.94 -3.08
C LEU A 110 1.56 13.25 -1.64
N ALA A 111 0.62 13.34 -0.70
CA ALA A 111 0.94 13.60 0.70
C ALA A 111 1.87 12.53 1.29
N LEU A 112 1.58 11.25 1.04
CA LEU A 112 2.39 10.12 1.50
C LEU A 112 3.73 10.01 0.75
N LEU A 113 3.81 10.45 -0.50
CA LEU A 113 5.07 10.54 -1.25
C LEU A 113 6.07 11.49 -0.57
N PHE A 114 5.59 12.67 -0.15
CA PHE A 114 6.42 13.69 0.49
C PHE A 114 6.66 13.40 1.98
N LEU A 115 5.63 13.01 2.72
CA LEU A 115 5.73 12.75 4.16
C LEU A 115 6.34 11.38 4.46
N GLY A 116 6.09 10.38 3.62
CA GLY A 116 6.54 9.00 3.83
C GLY A 116 8.01 8.74 3.55
N GLY A 117 8.84 9.77 3.40
CA GLY A 117 10.27 9.59 3.18
C GLY A 117 10.63 8.94 1.84
N MET A 118 9.70 8.92 0.87
CA MET A 118 9.91 8.28 -0.43
C MET A 118 10.53 9.26 -1.45
N ALA A 119 10.12 10.53 -1.43
CA ALA A 119 10.72 11.58 -2.26
C ALA A 119 12.01 12.15 -1.64
N TYR A 120 12.04 12.33 -0.31
CA TYR A 120 13.18 12.88 0.43
C TYR A 120 13.43 12.07 1.70
N PRO A 121 14.67 11.95 2.19
CA PRO A 121 14.94 11.32 3.49
C PRO A 121 14.20 12.01 4.64
N LEU A 122 13.61 11.23 5.54
CA LEU A 122 12.88 11.72 6.72
C LEU A 122 13.73 12.61 7.64
N THR A 123 15.06 12.45 7.60
CA THR A 123 16.02 13.23 8.37
C THR A 123 16.04 14.72 8.00
N ARG A 124 15.52 15.09 6.83
CA ARG A 124 15.42 16.50 6.40
C ARG A 124 14.13 17.19 6.84
N LEU A 125 13.19 16.47 7.44
CA LEU A 125 11.95 17.05 7.95
C LEU A 125 12.16 17.69 9.33
N PRO A 126 11.44 18.78 9.65
CA PRO A 126 11.39 19.33 11.00
C PRO A 126 10.99 18.24 12.01
N SER A 127 11.55 18.29 13.22
CA SER A 127 11.39 17.23 14.24
C SER A 127 9.93 16.86 14.51
N ALA A 128 9.03 17.85 14.63
CA ALA A 128 7.60 17.62 14.85
C ALA A 128 6.93 16.86 13.68
N VAL A 129 7.24 17.24 12.43
CA VAL A 129 6.70 16.59 11.23
C VAL A 129 7.26 15.18 11.09
N ARG A 130 8.54 15.00 11.40
CA ARG A 130 9.21 13.70 11.37
C ARG A 130 8.56 12.71 12.34
N SER A 131 8.31 13.09 13.58
CA SER A 131 7.70 12.19 14.58
C SER A 131 6.32 11.69 14.14
N PHE A 132 5.52 12.56 13.51
CA PHE A 132 4.24 12.16 12.93
C PHE A 132 4.43 11.28 11.70
N ALA A 133 5.34 11.67 10.80
CA ALA A 133 5.59 10.95 9.56
C ALA A 133 6.07 9.51 9.81
N GLU A 134 6.88 9.27 10.85
CA GLU A 134 7.33 7.93 11.26
C GLU A 134 6.19 6.97 11.65
N LEU A 135 4.99 7.50 11.97
CA LEU A 135 3.80 6.69 12.25
C LEU A 135 2.99 6.38 10.99
N LEU A 136 3.33 6.98 9.85
CA LEU A 136 2.64 6.74 8.58
C LEU A 136 3.12 5.42 7.96
N PRO A 137 2.22 4.65 7.31
CA PRO A 137 2.59 3.40 6.66
C PRO A 137 3.61 3.60 5.54
N ALA A 138 3.57 4.74 4.85
CA ALA A 138 4.52 5.07 3.79
C ALA A 138 5.95 5.23 4.31
N ALA A 139 6.14 5.92 5.44
CA ALA A 139 7.45 6.05 6.09
C ALA A 139 7.95 4.71 6.61
N ALA A 140 7.07 3.96 7.27
CA ALA A 140 7.36 2.64 7.80
C ALA A 140 7.82 1.66 6.71
N LEU A 141 7.14 1.65 5.55
CA LEU A 141 7.55 0.87 4.38
C LEU A 141 8.90 1.33 3.83
N ALA A 142 9.05 2.63 3.58
CA ALA A 142 10.25 3.17 2.95
C ALA A 142 11.50 2.90 3.79
N GLU A 143 11.38 3.00 5.12
CA GLU A 143 12.48 2.74 6.04
C GLU A 143 12.79 1.26 6.20
N SER A 144 11.78 0.39 6.29
CA SER A 144 11.98 -1.06 6.38
C SER A 144 12.66 -1.60 5.12
N VAL A 145 12.26 -1.12 3.94
CA VAL A 145 12.89 -1.48 2.65
C VAL A 145 14.30 -0.93 2.56
N ARG A 146 14.55 0.33 2.93
CA ARG A 146 15.89 0.91 2.92
C ARG A 146 16.86 0.19 3.85
N GLY A 147 16.41 -0.12 5.07
CA GLY A 147 17.19 -0.92 6.03
C GLY A 147 17.53 -2.27 5.43
N ALA A 148 16.53 -3.00 4.92
CA ALA A 148 16.73 -4.31 4.32
C ALA A 148 17.72 -4.30 3.14
N LEU A 149 17.73 -3.23 2.34
CA LEU A 149 18.65 -3.07 1.20
C LEU A 149 20.05 -2.57 1.58
N HIS A 150 20.25 -1.99 2.77
CA HIS A 150 21.58 -1.65 3.28
C HIS A 150 22.19 -2.84 4.04
N SER A 151 21.53 -3.25 5.12
CA SER A 151 21.92 -4.37 5.98
C SER A 151 20.71 -4.86 6.77
N PRO A 152 20.48 -6.19 6.91
CA PRO A 152 19.38 -6.71 7.72
C PRO A 152 19.36 -6.18 9.17
N MET A 153 20.52 -5.82 9.73
CA MET A 153 20.65 -5.28 11.07
C MET A 153 20.18 -3.82 11.19
N ASP A 154 20.07 -3.09 10.07
CA ASP A 154 19.68 -1.68 10.03
C ASP A 154 18.15 -1.52 9.93
N VAL A 155 17.39 -2.61 9.86
CA VAL A 155 15.92 -2.58 9.76
C VAL A 155 15.33 -2.06 11.09
N PRO A 156 14.67 -0.89 11.11
CA PRO A 156 14.17 -0.36 12.37
C PRO A 156 12.93 -1.12 12.83
N VAL A 157 13.01 -1.74 14.01
CA VAL A 157 11.90 -2.52 14.61
C VAL A 157 10.62 -1.69 14.70
N LYS A 158 10.73 -0.41 15.07
CA LYS A 158 9.59 0.53 15.12
C LYS A 158 8.86 0.61 13.77
N SER A 159 9.61 0.77 12.67
CA SER A 159 9.04 0.86 11.32
C SER A 159 8.35 -0.45 10.92
N VAL A 160 8.93 -1.60 11.24
CA VAL A 160 8.32 -2.91 10.95
C VAL A 160 7.01 -3.07 11.73
N VAL A 161 7.00 -2.73 13.02
CA VAL A 161 5.79 -2.80 13.85
C VAL A 161 4.70 -1.89 13.31
N VAL A 162 5.02 -0.63 13.00
CA VAL A 162 4.06 0.33 12.42
C VAL A 162 3.49 -0.20 11.10
N LEU A 163 4.35 -0.72 10.23
CA LEU A 163 3.92 -1.28 8.93
C LEU A 163 2.97 -2.46 9.10
N VAL A 164 3.31 -3.41 9.98
CA VAL A 164 2.48 -4.60 10.26
C VAL A 164 1.13 -4.20 10.88
N VAL A 165 1.14 -3.27 11.84
CA VAL A 165 -0.09 -2.75 12.45
C VAL A 165 -1.00 -2.16 11.38
N TRP A 166 -0.48 -1.31 10.49
CA TRP A 166 -1.28 -0.74 9.41
C TRP A 166 -1.74 -1.77 8.37
N ALA A 167 -0.89 -2.76 8.05
CA ALA A 167 -1.23 -3.88 7.17
C ALA A 167 -2.36 -4.77 7.73
N ILE A 168 -2.64 -4.72 9.03
CA ILE A 168 -3.78 -5.40 9.65
C ILE A 168 -4.97 -4.45 9.78
N VAL A 169 -4.74 -3.26 10.34
CA VAL A 169 -5.80 -2.30 10.69
C VAL A 169 -6.55 -1.82 9.44
N LEU A 170 -5.87 -1.48 8.36
CA LEU A 170 -6.52 -0.92 7.16
C LEU A 170 -7.41 -1.93 6.44
N PRO A 171 -6.96 -3.16 6.14
CA PRO A 171 -7.85 -4.17 5.57
C PRO A 171 -9.04 -4.53 6.47
N VAL A 172 -8.84 -4.57 7.80
CA VAL A 172 -9.92 -4.84 8.75
C VAL A 172 -10.95 -3.70 8.76
N LEU A 173 -10.49 -2.44 8.78
CA LEU A 173 -11.37 -1.28 8.69
C LEU A 173 -12.09 -1.23 7.35
N ALA A 174 -11.39 -1.53 6.25
CA ALA A 174 -11.99 -1.64 4.93
C ALA A 174 -13.12 -2.67 4.96
N ALA A 175 -12.89 -3.88 5.45
CA ALA A 175 -13.91 -4.94 5.53
C ALA A 175 -15.13 -4.56 6.38
N LYS A 176 -14.91 -3.85 7.50
CA LYS A 176 -16.01 -3.42 8.39
C LYS A 176 -16.82 -2.27 7.83
N LEU A 177 -16.16 -1.29 7.21
CA LEU A 177 -16.78 -0.05 6.74
C LEU A 177 -17.26 -0.14 5.28
N PHE A 178 -16.90 -1.20 4.56
CA PHE A 178 -17.26 -1.36 3.15
C PHE A 178 -18.78 -1.38 2.94
N ARG A 179 -19.25 -0.44 2.11
CA ARG A 179 -20.64 -0.37 1.64
C ARG A 179 -20.71 -0.82 0.19
N TRP A 180 -21.69 -1.68 -0.10
CA TRP A 180 -21.95 -2.20 -1.46
C TRP A 180 -22.61 -1.16 -2.38
N GLU A 181 -23.31 -0.20 -1.79
CA GLU A 181 -24.03 0.86 -2.51
C GLU A 181 -23.50 2.23 -2.06
N GLU A 182 -23.57 3.21 -2.97
CA GLU A 182 -23.27 4.61 -2.69
C GLU A 182 -24.35 5.30 -1.87
#